data_AF-A0A629K2Q2-F1
#
_entry.id   AF-A0A629K2Q2-F1
#
_cell.length_a   1.000
_cell.length_b   1.000
_cell.length_c   1.000
_cell.angle_alpha   90.00
_cell.angle_beta   90.00
_cell.angle_gamma   90.00
#
_symmetry.space_group_name_H-M   'P 1'
#
loop_
_entity.id
_entity.type
_entity.pdbx_description
1 polymer ?
#
loop_
_entity_poly.entity_id
_entity_poly.type
_entity_poly.pdbx_seq_one_letter_code
_entity_poly.pdbx_strand_id
1 'polypeptide(L)'
;MISILMNIESAKHVRDINLKDDVGDIIVKFSCETPLNEMDTCDMFTFHFGNIYYEVSDEDYFIRKGPLSEMGGNMRLEVSEK
;
A
#
# COMPACT_ATOMS: atom_id res chain seq x y z
N MET A 1 -14.36 -5.29 -14.77
CA MET A 1 -13.06 -5.42 -14.11
C MET A 1 -12.60 -4.01 -13.80
N ILE A 2 -12.44 -3.66 -12.52
CA ILE A 2 -11.96 -2.34 -12.09
C ILE A 2 -10.44 -2.44 -11.96
N SER A 3 -9.72 -1.45 -12.47
CA SER A 3 -8.26 -1.36 -12.38
C SER A 3 -7.90 -0.06 -11.67
N ILE A 4 -7.06 -0.15 -10.65
CA ILE A 4 -6.55 0.99 -9.90
C ILE A 4 -5.11 1.22 -10.35
N LEU A 5 -4.80 2.44 -10.78
CA LEU A 5 -3.43 2.83 -11.07
C LEU A 5 -2.79 3.32 -9.78
N MET A 6 -1.84 2.55 -9.25
CA MET A 6 -1.03 2.91 -8.09
C MET A 6 0.34 3.42 -8.55
N ASN A 7 0.73 4.57 -8.05
CA ASN A 7 2.06 5.14 -8.18
C ASN A 7 2.86 4.88 -6.90
N ILE A 8 4.07 4.38 -7.05
CA ILE A 8 5.02 4.22 -5.95
C ILE A 8 5.89 5.48 -5.91
N GLU A 9 5.76 6.26 -4.84
CA GLU A 9 6.53 7.47 -4.63
C GLU A 9 7.91 7.16 -4.06
N SER A 10 7.97 6.19 -3.14
CA SER A 10 9.22 5.66 -2.63
C SER A 10 9.03 4.23 -2.11
N ALA A 11 10.11 3.46 -2.12
CA ALA A 11 10.16 2.13 -1.52
C ALA A 11 11.42 2.01 -0.69
N LYS A 12 11.28 1.57 0.56
CA LYS A 12 12.39 1.35 1.49
C LYS A 12 12.35 -0.08 1.99
N HIS A 13 13.44 -0.80 1.74
CA HIS A 13 13.63 -2.13 2.29
C HIS A 13 14.01 -2.02 3.77
N VAL A 14 13.25 -2.67 4.63
CA VAL A 14 13.52 -2.83 6.06
C VAL A 14 13.95 -4.27 6.25
N ARG A 15 15.24 -4.48 6.54
CA ARG A 15 15.74 -5.79 6.97
C ARG A 15 15.70 -5.82 8.49
N ASP A 16 14.92 -6.71 9.05
CA ASP A 16 15.12 -7.08 10.44
C ASP A 16 16.36 -7.97 10.49
N ILE A 17 17.36 -7.58 11.29
CA ILE A 17 18.54 -8.42 11.55
C ILE A 17 18.09 -9.54 12.48
N ASN A 18 17.48 -10.58 11.91
CA ASN A 18 17.06 -11.76 12.66
C ASN A 18 18.03 -12.90 12.37
N LEU A 19 18.60 -13.49 13.42
CA LEU A 19 19.63 -14.55 13.31
C LEU A 19 19.11 -15.88 12.74
N LYS A 20 17.82 -15.96 12.40
CA LYS A 20 17.15 -17.22 12.04
C LYS A 20 16.49 -17.25 10.67
N ASP A 21 16.06 -16.12 10.12
CA ASP A 21 15.44 -16.05 8.78
C ASP A 21 15.61 -14.64 8.19
N ASP A 22 15.93 -14.56 6.89
CA ASP A 22 15.96 -13.31 6.10
C ASP A 22 14.52 -12.89 5.75
N VAL A 23 13.71 -12.55 6.76
CA VAL A 23 12.40 -11.93 6.53
C VAL A 23 12.58 -10.43 6.45
N GLY A 24 12.43 -9.88 5.26
CA GLY A 24 12.45 -8.45 5.00
C GLY A 24 11.05 -7.92 4.75
N ASP A 25 10.82 -6.67 5.11
CA ASP A 25 9.61 -5.94 4.73
C ASP A 25 9.97 -4.76 3.83
N ILE A 26 9.05 -4.37 2.96
CA ILE A 26 9.18 -3.17 2.16
C ILE A 26 8.12 -2.19 2.59
N ILE A 27 8.55 -1.01 3.04
CA ILE A 27 7.66 0.13 3.26
C ILE A 27 7.57 0.88 1.93
N VAL A 28 6.35 1.00 1.43
CA VAL A 28 6.01 1.68 0.17
C VAL A 28 5.16 2.90 0.50
N LYS A 29 5.65 4.09 0.11
CA LYS A 29 4.82 5.28 0.03
C LYS A 29 4.13 5.29 -1.33
N PHE A 30 2.80 5.37 -1.34
CA PHE A 30 2.01 5.27 -2.55
C PHE A 30 1.00 6.40 -2.68
N SER A 31 0.60 6.64 -3.93
CA SER A 31 -0.60 7.40 -4.28
C SER A 31 -1.35 6.69 -5.40
N CYS A 32 -2.68 6.80 -5.44
CA CYS A 32 -3.49 6.17 -6.47
C CYS A 32 -4.77 6.97 -6.76
N GLU A 33 -5.31 6.73 -7.95
CA GLU A 33 -6.66 7.18 -8.31
C GLU A 33 -7.59 5.96 -8.38
N THR A 34 -8.73 6.05 -7.69
CA THR A 34 -9.67 4.94 -7.53
C THR A 34 -11.12 5.43 -7.68
N PRO A 35 -12.00 4.72 -8.41
CA PRO A 35 -13.43 5.05 -8.40
C PRO A 35 -14.12 4.62 -7.09
N LEU A 36 -13.46 3.77 -6.30
CA LEU A 36 -14.01 3.14 -5.10
C LEU A 36 -13.97 4.09 -3.89
N ASN A 37 -14.60 3.66 -2.80
CA ASN A 37 -14.37 4.28 -1.50
C ASN A 37 -13.01 3.81 -0.93
N GLU A 38 -12.61 4.40 0.20
CA GLU A 38 -11.32 4.11 0.85
C GLU A 38 -11.21 2.63 1.26
N MET A 39 -12.23 2.10 1.93
CA MET A 39 -12.24 0.72 2.43
C MET A 39 -12.14 -0.30 1.30
N ASP A 40 -12.96 -0.14 0.26
CA ASP A 40 -12.96 -1.01 -0.93
C ASP A 40 -11.61 -0.93 -1.68
N THR A 41 -10.93 0.22 -1.63
CA THR A 41 -9.59 0.39 -2.21
C THR A 41 -8.53 -0.37 -1.41
N CYS A 42 -8.58 -0.29 -0.09
CA CYS A 42 -7.72 -1.08 0.81
C CYS A 42 -7.93 -2.59 0.65
N ASP A 43 -9.19 -3.03 0.47
CA ASP A 43 -9.53 -4.43 0.25
C ASP A 43 -8.96 -4.92 -1.09
N MET A 44 -9.03 -4.10 -2.14
CA MET A 44 -8.40 -4.39 -3.44
C MET A 44 -6.88 -4.54 -3.33
N PHE A 45 -6.21 -3.69 -2.53
CA PHE A 45 -4.77 -3.83 -2.32
C PHE A 45 -4.44 -5.12 -1.59
N THR A 46 -5.15 -5.43 -0.51
CA THR A 46 -4.99 -6.69 0.25
C THR A 46 -5.18 -7.91 -0.66
N PHE A 47 -6.18 -7.86 -1.56
CA PHE A 47 -6.40 -8.92 -2.53
C PHE A 47 -5.21 -9.11 -3.50
N HIS A 48 -4.56 -8.03 -3.91
CA HIS A 48 -3.45 -8.06 -4.88
C HIS A 48 -2.08 -8.38 -4.26
N PHE A 49 -1.76 -7.76 -3.11
CA PHE A 49 -0.44 -7.87 -2.49
C PHE A 49 -0.40 -8.87 -1.32
N GLY A 50 -1.54 -9.39 -0.87
CA GLY A 50 -1.62 -10.25 0.31
C GLY A 50 -1.74 -9.44 1.59
N ASN A 51 -1.07 -9.87 2.66
CA ASN A 51 -1.11 -9.16 3.93
C ASN A 51 -0.41 -7.80 3.80
N ILE A 52 -1.17 -6.73 4.04
CA ILE A 52 -0.69 -5.35 4.06
C ILE A 52 -0.87 -4.78 5.46
N TYR A 53 0.19 -4.14 5.98
CA TYR A 53 0.11 -3.33 7.19
C TYR A 53 0.18 -1.85 6.81
N TYR A 54 -0.87 -1.08 7.07
CA TYR A 54 -0.87 0.36 6.81
C TYR A 54 -0.21 1.13 7.95
N GLU A 55 0.78 1.97 7.63
CA GLU A 55 1.44 2.85 8.60
C GLU A 55 0.70 4.19 8.62
N VAL A 56 -0.15 4.38 9.64
CA VAL A 56 -0.92 5.61 9.80
C VAL A 56 0.03 6.80 9.98
N SER A 57 -0.08 7.78 9.09
CA SER A 57 0.72 8.99 9.09
C SER A 57 -0.15 10.24 8.92
N ASP A 58 0.34 11.40 9.36
CA ASP A 58 -0.32 12.69 9.13
C ASP A 58 -0.35 13.08 7.64
N GLU A 59 0.42 12.38 6.80
CA GLU A 59 0.47 12.58 5.34
C GLU A 59 -0.55 11.70 4.60
N ASP A 60 -1.24 10.79 5.29
CA ASP A 60 -2.23 9.92 4.67
C ASP A 60 -3.47 10.71 4.27
N TYR A 61 -4.04 10.39 3.12
CA TYR A 61 -5.19 11.11 2.61
C TYR A 61 -6.12 10.25 1.77
N PHE A 62 -7.40 10.61 1.83
CA PHE A 62 -8.42 10.16 0.90
C PHE A 62 -9.30 11.36 0.50
N ILE A 63 -9.19 11.78 -0.76
CA ILE A 63 -9.83 12.99 -1.27
C ILE A 63 -10.78 12.62 -2.41
N ARG A 64 -12.08 12.89 -2.23
CA ARG A 64 -13.07 12.67 -3.29
C ARG A 64 -13.01 13.78 -4.35
N LYS A 65 -12.72 13.42 -5.60
CA LYS A 65 -12.66 14.28 -6.79
C LYS A 65 -13.77 13.92 -7.80
N GLY A 66 -15.02 13.97 -7.36
CA GLY A 66 -16.19 13.66 -8.20
C GLY A 66 -16.41 12.14 -8.38
N PRO A 67 -16.28 11.57 -9.60
CA PRO A 67 -16.43 10.13 -9.81
C PRO A 67 -15.24 9.31 -9.33
N LEU A 68 -14.07 9.94 -9.15
CA LEU A 68 -12.84 9.33 -8.67
C LEU A 68 -12.47 9.89 -7.29
N SER A 69 -11.65 9.14 -6.57
CA SER A 69 -10.97 9.52 -5.35
C SER A 69 -9.46 9.42 -5.57
N GLU A 70 -8.72 10.33 -4.96
CA GLU A 70 -7.27 10.21 -4.82
C GLU A 70 -6.98 9.70 -3.41
N MET A 71 -6.11 8.70 -3.29
CA MET A 71 -5.71 8.10 -2.02
C MET A 71 -4.21 7.98 -1.98
N GLY A 72 -3.59 8.36 -0.86
CA GLY A 72 -2.17 8.14 -0.62
C GLY A 72 -1.88 7.80 0.83
N GLY A 73 -0.76 7.13 1.04
CA GLY A 73 -0.31 6.73 2.37
C GLY A 73 0.89 5.80 2.31
N ASN A 74 1.18 5.16 3.45
CA ASN A 74 2.31 4.24 3.58
C ASN A 74 1.80 2.83 3.87
N MET A 75 2.35 1.85 3.15
CA MET A 75 2.02 0.43 3.34
C MET A 75 3.29 -0.40 3.49
N ARG A 76 3.29 -1.30 4.47
CA ARG A 76 4.33 -2.30 4.69
C ARG A 76 3.87 -3.62 4.08
N LEU A 77 4.68 -4.11 3.15
CA LEU A 77 4.48 -5.34 2.41
C LEU A 77 5.50 -6.39 2.85
N GLU A 78 5.03 -7.59 3.13
CA GLU A 78 5.91 -8.74 3.40
C GLU A 78 6.65 -9.15 2.12
N VAL A 79 7.98 -9.28 2.19
CA VAL A 79 8.76 -9.81 1.07
C VAL A 79 8.62 -11.33 1.08
N SER A 80 7.69 -11.85 0.28
CA SER A 80 7.63 -13.28 -0.01
C SER A 80 8.46 -13.57 -1.27
N GLU A 81 9.50 -14.39 -1.13
CA GLU A 81 10.10 -15.07 -2.29
C GLU A 81 9.04 -16.02 -2.88
N LYS A 82 8.41 -15.62 -3.98
CA LYS A 82 7.59 -16.52 -4.79
C LYS A 82 8.45 -17.29 -5.78
#